data_AF-A0A946RDV9-F1
#
_entry.id   AF-A0A946RDV9-F1
#
_cell.length_a   1.000
_cell.length_b   1.000
_cell.length_c   1.000
_cell.angle_alpha   90.00
_cell.angle_beta   90.00
_cell.angle_gamma   90.00
#
_symmetry.space_group_name_H-M   'P 1'
#
loop_
_entity.id
_entity.type
_entity.pdbx_description
1 polymer ?
#
loop_
_entity_poly.entity_id
_entity_poly.type
_entity_poly.pdbx_seq_one_letter_code
_entity_poly.pdbx_strand_id
1 'polypeptide(L)'
;GVRVHQDWTDRSPGFKFNEWEMKGVPLRVEVGPRDVENGNIVLARRDTSEKSFLPKDEVVAQIPKLLEEIQTGLFQQALKFQQENTHKVSTYDELKKIIKEGGFVRCGWDGTDETEAKVKAETKATIRCIPTGENPQGLTCVYSGKPAKHEVIYAKAY
;
A
#
# COMPACT_ATOMS: atom_id res chain seq x y z
N GLY A 1 -3.93 16.33 19.09
CA GLY A 1 -4.57 15.34 19.98
C GLY A 1 -5.22 14.24 19.18
N VAL A 2 -5.55 13.10 19.79
CA VAL A 2 -6.22 11.96 19.11
C VAL A 2 -7.71 12.27 18.97
N ARG A 3 -8.27 12.05 17.77
CA ARG A 3 -9.72 12.15 17.53
C ARG A 3 -10.40 10.91 18.06
N VAL A 4 -11.44 11.08 18.86
CA VAL A 4 -12.16 9.99 19.51
C VAL A 4 -13.65 10.13 19.24
N HIS A 5 -14.33 9.00 19.05
CA HIS A 5 -15.77 8.91 19.01
C HIS A 5 -16.21 7.76 19.91
N GLN A 6 -17.27 7.97 20.69
CA GLN A 6 -17.84 6.98 21.58
C GLN A 6 -19.23 6.60 21.11
N ASP A 7 -19.44 5.31 20.86
CA ASP A 7 -20.71 4.76 20.38
C ASP A 7 -21.60 4.30 21.55
N TRP A 8 -22.48 5.19 21.98
CA TRP A 8 -23.47 4.98 23.03
C TRP A 8 -24.79 4.38 22.56
N THR A 9 -24.90 3.93 21.30
CA THR A 9 -26.16 3.35 20.82
C THR A 9 -26.50 2.05 21.55
N ASP A 10 -27.78 1.68 21.63
CA ASP A 10 -28.21 0.41 22.25
C ASP A 10 -27.99 -0.82 21.35
N ARG A 11 -27.22 -0.66 20.26
CA ARG A 11 -26.88 -1.74 19.34
C ARG A 11 -25.95 -2.76 20.02
N SER A 12 -26.04 -4.01 19.58
CA SER A 12 -25.16 -5.06 20.11
C SER A 12 -23.67 -4.73 19.85
N PRO A 13 -22.74 -5.14 20.73
CA PRO A 13 -21.31 -4.88 20.52
C PRO A 13 -20.80 -5.38 19.17
N GLY A 14 -21.22 -6.57 18.75
CA GLY A 14 -20.84 -7.14 17.45
C GLY A 14 -21.29 -6.28 16.27
N PHE A 15 -22.48 -5.69 16.33
CA PHE A 15 -22.94 -4.74 15.30
C PHE A 15 -22.03 -3.50 15.26
N LYS A 16 -21.75 -2.91 16.42
CA LYS A 16 -20.89 -1.72 16.52
C LYS A 16 -19.49 -2.01 15.96
N PHE A 17 -18.91 -3.16 16.30
CA PHE A 17 -17.58 -3.55 15.83
C PHE A 17 -17.52 -3.56 14.31
N ASN A 18 -18.47 -4.24 13.68
CA ASN A 18 -18.57 -4.31 12.23
C ASN A 18 -18.78 -2.92 11.60
N GLU A 19 -19.69 -2.11 12.14
CA GLU A 19 -19.95 -0.76 11.63
C GLU A 19 -18.68 0.10 11.60
N TRP A 20 -17.91 0.10 12.69
CA TRP A 20 -16.69 0.93 12.79
C TRP A 20 -15.52 0.36 11.99
N GLU A 21 -15.44 -0.97 11.84
CA GLU A 21 -14.45 -1.61 10.96
C GLU A 21 -14.71 -1.31 9.49
N MET A 22 -15.99 -1.28 9.06
CA MET A 22 -16.37 -0.87 7.70
C MET A 22 -16.09 0.60 7.43
N LYS A 23 -16.25 1.47 8.44
CA LYS A 23 -15.86 2.89 8.35
C LYS A 23 -14.34 3.11 8.35
N GLY A 24 -13.53 2.07 8.55
CA GLY A 24 -12.08 2.16 8.52
C GLY A 24 -11.46 2.83 9.75
N VAL A 25 -12.11 2.77 10.90
CA VAL A 25 -11.52 3.27 12.15
C VAL A 25 -10.30 2.40 12.49
N PRO A 26 -9.10 2.99 12.69
CA PRO A 26 -7.85 2.21 12.80
C PRO A 26 -7.73 1.44 14.11
N LEU A 27 -8.29 1.98 15.20
CA LEU A 27 -8.18 1.44 16.54
C LEU A 27 -9.53 1.55 17.26
N ARG A 28 -10.01 0.44 17.83
CA ARG A 28 -11.21 0.38 18.65
C ARG A 28 -10.82 0.12 20.10
N VAL A 29 -11.43 0.87 21.02
CA VAL A 29 -11.30 0.68 22.47
C VAL A 29 -12.57 -0.02 22.96
N GLU A 30 -12.45 -1.22 23.52
CA GLU A 30 -13.58 -1.96 24.10
C GLU A 30 -13.52 -1.83 25.63
N VAL A 31 -14.64 -1.42 26.22
CA VAL A 31 -14.78 -1.18 27.67
C VAL A 31 -15.86 -2.12 28.20
N GLY A 32 -15.45 -3.30 28.65
CA GLY A 32 -16.33 -4.31 29.24
C GLY A 32 -16.30 -4.27 30.78
N PRO A 33 -17.39 -4.65 31.47
CA PRO A 33 -17.43 -4.64 32.94
C PRO A 33 -16.36 -5.53 33.55
N ARG A 34 -16.11 -6.72 32.98
CA ARG A 34 -15.07 -7.65 33.44
C ARG A 34 -13.65 -7.08 33.28
N ASP A 35 -13.37 -6.38 32.18
CA ASP A 35 -12.04 -5.81 31.95
C ASP A 35 -11.81 -4.64 32.92
N VAL A 36 -12.83 -3.81 33.12
CA VAL A 36 -12.80 -2.69 34.07
C VAL A 36 -12.60 -3.16 35.51
N GLU A 37 -13.27 -4.24 35.94
CA GLU A 37 -13.06 -4.86 37.27
C GLU A 37 -11.60 -5.32 37.46
N ASN A 38 -10.96 -5.77 36.38
CA ASN A 38 -9.54 -6.16 36.38
C ASN A 38 -8.58 -4.99 36.10
N GLY A 39 -9.07 -3.75 36.02
CA GLY A 39 -8.26 -2.57 35.75
C GLY A 39 -7.73 -2.47 34.32
N ASN A 40 -8.29 -3.25 33.39
CA ASN A 40 -7.82 -3.38 32.01
C ASN A 40 -8.80 -2.77 30.99
N ILE A 41 -8.25 -2.46 29.82
CA ILE A 41 -8.98 -2.02 28.63
C ILE A 41 -8.49 -2.85 27.45
N VAL A 42 -9.41 -3.18 26.54
CA VAL A 42 -9.08 -3.93 25.32
C VAL A 42 -8.91 -2.95 24.16
N LEU A 43 -7.81 -3.08 23.43
CA LEU A 43 -7.57 -2.35 22.19
C LEU A 43 -7.60 -3.35 21.03
N ALA A 44 -8.41 -3.07 20.01
CA ALA A 44 -8.51 -3.89 18.81
C ALA A 44 -8.04 -3.10 17.59
N ARG A 45 -7.04 -3.64 16.88
CA ARG A 45 -6.45 -3.07 15.67
C ARG A 45 -7.25 -3.46 14.44
N ARG A 46 -7.48 -2.52 13.52
CA ARG A 46 -8.20 -2.80 12.26
C ARG A 46 -7.31 -3.44 11.19
N ASP A 47 -6.04 -3.09 11.14
CA ASP A 47 -5.10 -3.54 10.11
C ASP A 47 -4.71 -5.01 10.28
N THR A 48 -4.53 -5.47 11.52
CA THR A 48 -4.11 -6.86 11.84
C THR A 48 -5.22 -7.71 12.48
N SER A 49 -6.33 -7.11 12.90
CA SER A 49 -7.36 -7.75 13.74
C SER A 49 -6.86 -8.23 15.11
N GLU A 50 -5.66 -7.82 15.52
CA GLU A 50 -5.08 -8.17 16.82
C GLU A 50 -5.77 -7.42 17.96
N LYS A 51 -5.83 -8.08 19.12
CA LYS A 51 -6.32 -7.49 20.37
C LYS A 51 -5.20 -7.46 21.40
N SER A 52 -5.08 -6.34 22.09
CA SER A 52 -4.20 -6.18 23.26
C SER A 52 -4.99 -5.76 24.48
N PHE A 53 -4.53 -6.20 25.65
CA PHE A 53 -5.10 -5.86 26.95
C PHE A 53 -4.07 -5.00 27.67
N LEU A 54 -4.46 -3.80 28.08
CA LEU A 54 -3.58 -2.86 28.74
C LEU A 54 -4.21 -2.35 30.04
N PRO A 55 -3.39 -2.07 31.07
CA PRO A 55 -3.87 -1.35 32.25
C PRO A 55 -4.46 -0.01 31.82
N LYS A 56 -5.60 0.37 32.42
CA LYS A 56 -6.33 1.62 32.13
C LYS A 56 -5.41 2.84 32.14
N ASP A 57 -4.46 2.90 33.07
CA ASP A 57 -3.58 4.05 33.28
C ASP A 57 -2.52 4.19 32.18
N GLU A 58 -2.26 3.13 31.41
CA GLU A 58 -1.31 3.16 30.30
C GLU A 58 -1.96 3.51 28.96
N VAL A 59 -3.27 3.33 28.83
CA VAL A 59 -4.01 3.44 27.55
C VAL A 59 -3.75 4.78 26.86
N VAL A 60 -3.83 5.89 27.60
CA VAL A 60 -3.67 7.24 27.03
C VAL A 60 -2.27 7.45 26.44
N ALA A 61 -1.25 6.87 27.07
CA ALA A 61 0.13 6.97 26.60
C ALA A 61 0.43 6.02 25.42
N GLN A 62 -0.27 4.89 25.34
CA GLN A 62 -0.03 3.86 24.32
C GLN A 62 -0.79 4.11 23.01
N ILE A 63 -2.00 4.70 23.05
CA ILE A 63 -2.81 4.94 21.85
C ILE A 63 -2.03 5.69 20.74
N PRO A 64 -1.32 6.80 21.01
CA PRO A 64 -0.58 7.50 19.96
C PRO A 64 0.49 6.63 19.28
N LYS A 65 1.19 5.79 20.06
CA LYS A 65 2.20 4.87 19.54
C LYS A 65 1.58 3.80 18.66
N LEU A 66 0.48 3.20 19.10
CA LEU A 66 -0.25 2.21 18.30
C LEU A 66 -0.76 2.80 16.98
N LEU A 67 -1.24 4.05 16.97
CA LEU A 67 -1.65 4.72 15.73
C LEU A 67 -0.47 4.94 14.76
N GLU A 68 0.71 5.28 15.28
CA GLU A 68 1.94 5.42 14.49
C GLU A 68 2.44 4.07 13.94
N GLU A 69 2.35 3.02 14.75
CA GLU A 69 2.67 1.65 14.34
C GLU A 69 1.72 1.16 13.24
N ILE A 70 0.42 1.41 13.35
CA ILE A 70 -0.57 1.08 12.31
C ILE A 70 -0.23 1.82 11.01
N GLN A 71 0.05 3.13 11.09
CA GLN A 71 0.42 3.93 9.92
C GLN A 71 1.68 3.39 9.25
N THR A 72 2.70 3.07 10.04
CA THR A 72 3.97 2.53 9.54
C THR A 72 3.77 1.14 8.94
N GLY A 73 3.01 0.27 9.59
CA GLY A 73 2.71 -1.09 9.12
C GLY A 73 2.00 -1.08 7.77
N LEU A 74 0.94 -0.29 7.63
CA LEU A 74 0.21 -0.13 6.37
C LEU A 74 1.11 0.41 5.25
N PHE A 75 1.95 1.41 5.54
CA PHE A 75 2.89 1.95 4.57
C PHE A 75 3.90 0.90 4.10
N GLN A 76 4.52 0.16 5.03
CA GLN A 76 5.51 -0.86 4.70
C GLN A 76 4.88 -2.02 3.92
N GLN A 77 3.67 -2.43 4.27
CA GLN A 77 2.93 -3.45 3.52
C GLN A 77 2.67 -3.00 2.08
N ALA A 78 2.19 -1.78 1.87
CA ALA A 78 1.92 -1.23 0.55
C ALA A 78 3.20 -1.04 -0.27
N LEU A 79 4.28 -0.55 0.36
CA LEU A 79 5.58 -0.38 -0.27
C LEU A 79 6.17 -1.71 -0.73
N LYS A 80 6.11 -2.73 0.13
CA LYS A 80 6.57 -4.08 -0.20
C LYS A 80 5.77 -4.65 -1.37
N PHE A 81 4.43 -4.55 -1.32
CA PHE A 81 3.57 -4.99 -2.42
C PHE A 81 3.93 -4.28 -3.73
N GLN A 82 4.13 -2.96 -3.70
CA GLN A 82 4.54 -2.19 -4.87
C GLN A 82 5.88 -2.68 -5.43
N GLN A 83 6.88 -2.92 -4.57
CA GLN A 83 8.20 -3.39 -4.98
C GLN A 83 8.15 -4.79 -5.58
N GLU A 84 7.41 -5.71 -4.96
CA GLU A 84 7.23 -7.09 -5.44
C GLU A 84 6.49 -7.15 -6.79
N ASN A 85 5.61 -6.18 -7.05
CA ASN A 85 4.87 -6.03 -8.31
C ASN A 85 5.53 -5.04 -9.29
N THR A 86 6.78 -4.61 -9.03
CA THR A 86 7.57 -3.81 -9.96
C THR A 86 8.74 -4.62 -10.49
N HIS A 87 8.61 -5.06 -11.74
CA HIS A 87 9.53 -6.00 -12.36
C HIS A 87 10.54 -5.27 -13.25
N LYS A 88 11.83 -5.48 -13.00
CA LYS A 88 12.89 -5.02 -13.91
C LYS A 88 13.02 -6.00 -15.07
N VAL A 89 12.96 -5.51 -16.30
CA VAL A 89 13.05 -6.35 -17.51
C VAL A 89 14.01 -5.74 -18.52
N SER A 90 14.54 -6.59 -19.40
CA SER A 90 15.45 -6.18 -20.48
C SER A 90 14.90 -6.51 -21.87
N THR A 91 13.87 -7.34 -21.96
CA THR A 91 13.29 -7.76 -23.24
C THR A 91 11.83 -7.33 -23.38
N TYR A 92 11.41 -7.13 -24.63
CA TYR A 92 10.03 -6.76 -24.92
C TYR A 92 9.02 -7.87 -24.62
N ASP A 93 9.43 -9.14 -24.72
CA ASP A 93 8.56 -10.27 -24.40
C ASP A 93 8.26 -10.37 -22.89
N GLU A 94 9.26 -10.11 -22.04
CA GLU A 94 9.06 -10.00 -20.59
C GLU A 94 8.11 -8.85 -20.24
N LEU A 95 8.29 -7.68 -20.88
CA LEU A 95 7.38 -6.55 -20.72
C LEU A 95 5.94 -6.96 -21.05
N LYS A 96 5.70 -7.57 -22.22
CA LYS A 96 4.36 -8.01 -22.63
C LYS A 96 3.75 -9.01 -21.65
N LYS A 97 4.55 -9.95 -21.15
CA LYS A 97 4.11 -10.95 -20.18
C LYS A 97 3.62 -10.29 -18.88
N ILE A 98 4.44 -9.44 -18.28
CA ILE A 98 4.11 -8.78 -17.00
C ILE A 98 2.92 -7.82 -17.16
N ILE A 99 2.87 -7.05 -18.24
CA ILE A 99 1.73 -6.15 -18.53
C ILE A 99 0.41 -6.93 -18.70
N LYS A 100 0.47 -8.18 -19.17
CA LYS A 100 -0.70 -9.04 -19.26
C LYS A 100 -1.13 -9.57 -17.89
N GLU A 101 -0.18 -9.98 -17.06
CA GLU A 101 -0.42 -10.50 -15.69
C GLU A 101 -0.89 -9.40 -14.72
N GLY A 102 -0.49 -8.16 -14.96
CA GLY A 102 -0.84 -7.01 -14.13
C GLY A 102 0.29 -6.68 -13.17
N GLY A 103 0.88 -5.49 -13.34
CA GLY A 103 2.03 -5.04 -12.55
C GLY A 103 2.72 -3.85 -13.21
N PHE A 104 3.84 -3.44 -12.63
CA PHE A 104 4.71 -2.39 -13.16
C PHE A 104 5.95 -3.00 -13.80
N VAL A 105 6.38 -2.42 -14.90
CA VAL A 105 7.58 -2.82 -15.62
C VAL A 105 8.59 -1.68 -15.60
N ARG A 106 9.76 -1.92 -15.02
CA ARG A 106 10.89 -0.98 -14.98
C ARG A 106 11.92 -1.38 -16.03
N CYS A 107 12.16 -0.54 -17.02
CA CYS A 107 13.06 -0.87 -18.13
C CYS A 107 13.65 0.37 -18.80
N GLY A 108 14.64 0.16 -19.67
CA GLY A 108 15.20 1.24 -20.49
C GLY A 108 14.26 1.68 -21.61
N TRP A 109 14.28 2.96 -21.92
CA TRP A 109 13.56 3.59 -23.03
C TRP A 109 14.47 4.57 -23.77
N ASP A 110 14.41 4.59 -25.10
CA ASP A 110 15.26 5.43 -25.94
C ASP A 110 14.82 6.90 -26.01
N GLY A 111 13.69 7.26 -25.40
CA GLY A 111 13.19 8.63 -25.38
C GLY A 111 12.45 9.04 -26.65
N THR A 112 12.04 8.09 -27.49
CA THR A 112 11.36 8.38 -28.75
C THR A 112 9.86 8.10 -28.69
N ASP A 113 9.06 9.01 -29.26
CA ASP A 113 7.60 8.88 -29.32
C ASP A 113 7.16 7.64 -30.12
N GLU A 114 7.96 7.22 -31.12
CA GLU A 114 7.66 6.03 -31.93
C GLU A 114 7.64 4.76 -31.08
N THR A 115 8.65 4.55 -30.23
CA THR A 115 8.73 3.33 -29.40
C THR A 115 7.65 3.32 -28.33
N GLU A 116 7.38 4.47 -27.71
CA GLU A 116 6.28 4.59 -26.74
C GLU A 116 4.92 4.28 -27.41
N ALA A 117 4.67 4.84 -28.60
CA ALA A 117 3.43 4.61 -29.33
C ALA A 117 3.24 3.13 -29.71
N LYS A 118 4.31 2.41 -30.10
CA LYS A 118 4.23 0.98 -30.41
C LYS A 118 3.96 0.13 -29.17
N VAL A 119 4.67 0.38 -28.06
CA VAL A 119 4.39 -0.30 -26.79
C VAL A 119 2.93 -0.08 -26.37
N LYS A 120 2.40 1.14 -26.50
CA LYS A 120 1.00 1.47 -26.22
C LYS A 120 0.03 0.74 -27.14
N ALA A 121 0.28 0.73 -28.44
CA ALA A 121 -0.60 0.09 -29.41
C ALA A 121 -0.74 -1.41 -29.12
N GLU A 122 0.39 -2.07 -28.86
CA GLU A 122 0.52 -3.53 -28.73
C GLU A 122 0.12 -4.05 -27.33
N THR A 123 0.36 -3.27 -26.27
CA THR A 123 0.19 -3.74 -24.88
C THR A 123 -0.85 -2.97 -24.08
N LYS A 124 -1.29 -1.81 -24.59
CA LYS A 124 -2.07 -0.78 -23.86
C LYS A 124 -1.35 -0.16 -22.67
N ALA A 125 -0.11 -0.56 -22.39
CA ALA A 125 0.72 0.09 -21.38
C ALA A 125 1.26 1.41 -21.89
N THR A 126 1.49 2.32 -20.96
CA THR A 126 2.02 3.66 -21.20
C THR A 126 3.02 3.96 -20.09
N ILE A 127 3.98 4.85 -20.37
CA ILE A 127 4.93 5.29 -19.35
C ILE A 127 4.15 6.04 -18.26
N ARG A 128 4.30 5.61 -17.00
CA ARG A 128 3.68 6.24 -15.83
C ARG A 128 4.54 7.35 -15.30
N CYS A 129 5.83 7.10 -15.23
CA CYS A 129 6.82 8.07 -14.79
C CYS A 129 8.22 7.67 -15.24
N ILE A 130 9.09 8.67 -15.24
CA ILE A 130 10.53 8.52 -15.19
C ILE A 130 10.91 8.69 -13.72
N PRO A 131 11.41 7.65 -13.01
CA PRO A 131 11.74 7.74 -11.60
C PRO A 131 12.78 8.83 -11.32
N THR A 132 12.58 9.61 -10.27
CA THR A 132 13.59 10.56 -9.78
C THR A 132 14.86 9.79 -9.42
N GLY A 133 16.01 10.24 -9.94
CA GLY A 133 17.29 9.55 -9.73
C GLY A 133 17.45 8.28 -10.56
N GLU A 134 16.73 8.15 -11.67
CA GLU A 134 16.97 7.12 -12.67
C GLU A 134 18.45 7.02 -13.07
N ASN A 135 18.89 5.81 -13.42
CA ASN A 135 20.21 5.58 -13.96
C ASN A 135 20.11 4.71 -15.23
N PRO A 136 20.04 5.34 -16.42
CA PRO A 136 19.94 4.61 -17.69
C PRO A 136 21.27 3.99 -18.15
N GLN A 137 22.37 4.20 -17.43
CA GLN A 137 23.69 3.73 -17.84
C GLN A 137 23.72 2.21 -18.03
N GLY A 138 24.09 1.77 -19.24
CA GLY A 138 24.15 0.35 -19.59
C GLY A 138 22.79 -0.30 -19.90
N LEU A 139 21.68 0.46 -19.82
CA LEU A 139 20.37 -0.02 -20.25
C LEU A 139 20.17 0.18 -21.76
N THR A 140 19.39 -0.70 -22.36
CA THR A 140 18.88 -0.55 -23.72
C THR A 140 17.37 -0.36 -23.69
N CYS A 141 16.85 0.29 -24.72
CA CYS A 141 15.43 0.42 -24.94
C CYS A 141 14.81 -0.97 -25.09
N VAL A 142 13.85 -1.27 -24.23
CA VAL A 142 13.17 -2.57 -24.18
C VAL A 142 12.53 -2.95 -25.52
N TYR A 143 12.16 -1.96 -26.34
CA TYR A 143 11.55 -2.16 -27.65
C TYR A 143 12.55 -2.12 -28.80
N SER A 144 13.34 -1.04 -28.93
CA SER A 144 14.19 -0.81 -30.11
C SER A 144 15.59 -1.42 -30.00
N GLY A 145 16.01 -1.84 -28.79
CA GLY A 145 17.37 -2.33 -28.52
C GLY A 145 18.46 -1.25 -28.54
N LYS A 146 18.13 0.00 -28.88
CA LYS A 146 19.05 1.15 -28.86
C LYS A 146 19.46 1.51 -27.43
N PRO A 147 20.57 2.23 -27.20
CA PRO A 147 20.89 2.74 -25.87
C PRO A 147 19.71 3.51 -25.24
N ALA A 148 19.41 3.21 -23.98
CA ALA A 148 18.34 3.90 -23.27
C ALA A 148 18.77 5.33 -22.93
N LYS A 149 17.85 6.27 -23.10
CA LYS A 149 17.98 7.65 -22.62
C LYS A 149 17.47 7.77 -21.18
N HIS A 150 16.44 6.98 -20.84
CA HIS A 150 15.77 6.98 -19.55
C HIS A 150 15.50 5.55 -19.07
N GLU A 151 15.46 5.34 -17.77
CA GLU A 151 14.83 4.18 -17.13
C GLU A 151 13.41 4.58 -16.72
N VAL A 152 12.41 3.85 -17.18
CA VAL A 152 11.00 4.24 -17.07
C VAL A 152 10.14 3.16 -16.43
N ILE A 153 8.97 3.54 -15.93
CA ILE A 153 7.95 2.61 -15.45
C ILE A 153 6.79 2.52 -16.45
N TYR A 154 6.59 1.37 -17.08
CA TYR A 154 5.41 1.04 -17.87
C TYR A 154 4.33 0.37 -17.02
N ALA A 155 3.08 0.75 -17.26
CA ALA A 155 1.90 0.08 -16.71
C ALA A 155 0.67 0.34 -17.57
N LYS A 156 -0.37 -0.48 -17.43
CA LYS A 156 -1.72 -0.12 -17.89
C LYS A 156 -2.30 0.97 -16.99
N ALA A 157 -2.95 1.96 -17.60
CA ALA A 157 -3.73 2.94 -16.84
C ALA A 157 -5.01 2.28 -16.33
N TYR A 158 -5.55 2.83 -15.24
CA TYR A 158 -6.89 2.52 -14.74
C TYR A 158 -7.96 3.00 -15.71
#